data_AF-A0A9P2MV41-F1
#
_entry.id   AF-A0A9P2MV41-F1
#
_cell.length_a   1.000
_cell.length_b   1.000
_cell.length_c   1.000
_cell.angle_alpha   90.00
_cell.angle_beta   90.00
_cell.angle_gamma   90.00
#
_symmetry.space_group_name_H-M   'P 1'
#
loop_
_entity.id
_entity.type
_entity.pdbx_description
1 polymer ?
#
loop_
_entity_poly.entity_id
_entity_poly.type
_entity_poly.pdbx_seq_one_letter_code
_entity_poly.pdbx_strand_id
1 'polypeptide(L)'
;MILRQCAGTMKVKSVGALIGRTEAAVRTKARELGISMMLRGDFHPSAKYSQRDIELARQLHQRGMQRREIARKLGMPLRIVNNYVYFDRRVSA
;
A
#
# COMPACT_ATOMS: atom_id res chain seq x y z
N MET A 1 -21.11 4.47 -5.38
CA MET A 1 -20.97 3.25 -6.22
C MET A 1 -19.89 2.35 -5.62
N ILE A 2 -20.18 1.07 -5.43
CA ILE A 2 -19.30 0.10 -4.74
C ILE A 2 -17.91 -0.06 -5.39
N LEU A 3 -17.79 0.01 -6.72
CA LEU A 3 -16.49 -0.16 -7.39
C LEU A 3 -15.48 0.93 -7.00
N ARG A 4 -15.93 2.18 -6.84
CA ARG A 4 -15.04 3.27 -6.38
C ARG A 4 -14.60 3.09 -4.93
N GLN A 5 -15.43 2.49 -4.10
CA GLN A 5 -15.12 2.22 -2.69
C GLN A 5 -14.13 1.06 -2.53
N CYS A 6 -14.21 0.06 -3.42
CA CYS A 6 -13.35 -1.12 -3.40
C CYS A 6 -12.05 -0.96 -4.21
N ALA A 7 -11.98 0.03 -5.10
CA ALA A 7 -10.80 0.28 -5.94
C ALA A 7 -9.56 0.56 -5.06
N GLY A 8 -8.44 -0.07 -5.40
CA GLY A 8 -7.19 0.08 -4.65
C GLY A 8 -7.06 -0.83 -3.42
N THR A 9 -8.14 -1.41 -2.90
CA THR A 9 -8.14 -2.12 -1.61
C THR A 9 -8.67 -3.55 -1.67
N MET A 10 -9.48 -3.89 -2.68
CA MET A 10 -10.14 -5.19 -2.76
C MET A 10 -9.97 -5.85 -4.13
N LYS A 11 -9.72 -7.16 -4.14
CA LYS A 11 -9.65 -7.96 -5.38
C LYS A 11 -10.99 -7.98 -6.08
N VAL A 12 -10.98 -7.89 -7.41
CA VAL A 12 -12.17 -7.89 -8.26
C VAL A 12 -13.08 -9.10 -8.00
N LYS A 13 -12.50 -10.31 -7.82
CA LYS A 13 -13.23 -11.51 -7.44
C LYS A 13 -14.04 -11.34 -6.15
N SER A 14 -13.45 -10.75 -5.12
CA SER A 14 -14.09 -10.49 -3.83
C SER A 14 -15.21 -9.45 -3.95
N VAL A 15 -15.02 -8.41 -4.77
CA VAL A 15 -16.07 -7.44 -5.09
C VAL A 15 -17.26 -8.13 -5.77
N GLY A 16 -17.00 -9.02 -6.73
CA GLY A 16 -18.03 -9.81 -7.39
C GLY A 16 -18.85 -10.64 -6.39
N ALA A 17 -18.17 -11.38 -5.52
CA ALA A 17 -18.83 -12.16 -4.47
C ALA A 17 -19.68 -11.27 -3.54
N LEU A 18 -19.17 -10.09 -3.15
CA LEU A 18 -19.87 -9.15 -2.29
C LEU A 18 -21.19 -8.64 -2.89
N ILE A 19 -21.26 -8.48 -4.22
CA ILE A 19 -22.44 -7.91 -4.91
C ILE A 19 -23.25 -8.94 -5.72
N GLY A 20 -22.95 -10.24 -5.57
CA GLY A 20 -23.62 -11.31 -6.31
C GLY A 20 -23.37 -11.27 -7.83
N ARG A 21 -22.15 -10.88 -8.25
CA ARG A 21 -21.76 -10.78 -9.67
C ARG A 21 -20.48 -11.55 -9.97
N THR A 22 -20.30 -11.90 -11.24
CA THR A 22 -19.06 -12.53 -11.70
C THR A 22 -17.92 -11.52 -11.73
N GLU A 23 -16.70 -12.00 -11.56
CA GLU A 23 -15.49 -11.17 -11.67
C GLU A 23 -15.39 -10.47 -13.03
N ALA A 24 -15.77 -11.16 -14.11
CA ALA A 24 -15.79 -10.60 -15.46
C ALA A 24 -16.75 -9.40 -15.57
N ALA A 25 -17.98 -9.51 -15.05
CA ALA A 25 -18.94 -8.42 -15.05
C ALA A 25 -18.42 -7.19 -14.29
N VAL A 26 -17.74 -7.42 -13.16
CA VAL A 26 -17.10 -6.35 -12.38
C VAL A 26 -15.98 -5.67 -13.17
N ARG A 27 -15.10 -6.43 -13.86
CA ARG A 27 -14.03 -5.84 -14.68
C ARG A 27 -14.57 -5.02 -15.84
N THR A 28 -15.54 -5.56 -16.57
CA THR A 28 -16.19 -4.85 -17.68
C THR A 28 -16.76 -3.53 -17.20
N LYS A 29 -17.51 -3.56 -16.09
CA LYS A 29 -18.13 -2.35 -15.55
C LYS A 29 -17.09 -1.33 -15.03
N ALA A 30 -16.03 -1.79 -14.38
CA ALA A 30 -14.95 -0.92 -13.94
C ALA A 30 -14.25 -0.24 -15.12
N ARG A 31 -14.02 -0.99 -16.22
CA ARG A 31 -13.39 -0.46 -17.45
C ARG A 31 -14.27 0.57 -18.13
N GLU A 32 -15.57 0.31 -18.29
CA GLU A 32 -16.54 1.28 -18.83
C GLU A 32 -16.53 2.60 -18.08
N LEU A 33 -16.32 2.55 -16.76
CA LEU A 33 -16.33 3.71 -15.88
C LEU A 33 -14.95 4.34 -15.67
N GLY A 34 -13.91 3.83 -16.33
CA GLY A 34 -12.53 4.31 -16.17
C GLY A 34 -11.94 4.08 -14.77
N ILE A 35 -12.44 3.12 -14.01
CA ILE A 35 -11.99 2.85 -12.64
C ILE A 35 -10.91 1.77 -12.67
N SER A 36 -9.69 2.13 -12.26
CA SER A 36 -8.61 1.15 -12.07
C SER A 36 -8.83 0.34 -10.80
N MET A 37 -8.93 -0.99 -10.94
CA MET A 37 -9.06 -1.93 -9.82
C MET A 37 -7.71 -2.47 -9.32
N MET A 38 -6.59 -1.86 -9.74
CA MET A 38 -5.26 -2.23 -9.27
C MET A 38 -5.13 -1.94 -7.77
N LEU A 39 -4.66 -2.91 -7.00
CA LEU A 39 -4.44 -2.75 -5.55
C LEU A 39 -3.26 -1.80 -5.28
N ARG A 40 -3.35 -1.04 -4.20
CA ARG A 40 -2.38 0.03 -3.86
C ARG A 40 -2.07 0.03 -2.37
N GLY A 41 -0.97 0.70 -2.00
CA GLY A 41 -0.53 0.82 -0.61
C GLY A 41 -0.38 -0.55 0.04
N ASP A 42 -0.99 -0.71 1.21
CA ASP A 42 -0.96 -1.95 2.00
C ASP A 42 -1.61 -3.15 1.31
N PHE A 43 -2.50 -2.90 0.34
CA PHE A 43 -3.16 -3.97 -0.42
C PHE A 43 -2.36 -4.39 -1.65
N HIS A 44 -1.28 -3.68 -2.00
CA HIS A 44 -0.47 -4.02 -3.15
C HIS A 44 0.19 -5.40 -2.96
N PRO A 45 0.20 -6.31 -3.96
CA PRO A 45 0.73 -7.67 -3.80
C PRO A 45 2.19 -7.74 -3.36
N SER A 46 2.98 -6.72 -3.70
CA SER A 46 4.39 -6.60 -3.31
C SER A 46 4.61 -5.78 -2.03
N ALA A 47 3.56 -5.35 -1.33
CA ALA A 47 3.69 -4.65 -0.05
C ALA A 47 4.28 -5.59 1.00
N LYS A 48 5.43 -5.20 1.57
CA LYS A 48 6.15 -6.00 2.58
C LYS A 48 5.93 -5.49 4.00
N TYR A 49 5.64 -4.21 4.14
CA TYR A 49 5.49 -3.51 5.40
C TYR A 49 4.30 -2.58 5.29
N SER A 50 3.52 -2.47 6.37
CA SER A 50 2.34 -1.62 6.38
C SER A 50 2.72 -0.14 6.34
N GLN A 51 1.82 0.70 5.83
CA GLN A 51 1.96 2.14 5.83
C GLN A 51 2.22 2.67 7.25
N ARG A 52 1.57 2.06 8.24
CA ARG A 52 1.78 2.37 9.67
C ARG A 52 3.23 2.12 10.11
N ASP A 53 3.83 0.99 9.74
CA ASP A 53 5.21 0.67 10.12
C ASP A 53 6.22 1.56 9.39
N ILE A 54 5.92 1.90 8.13
CA ILE A 54 6.69 2.84 7.33
C ILE A 54 6.69 4.23 7.99
N GLU A 55 5.52 4.72 8.40
CA GLU A 55 5.37 5.99 9.11
C GLU A 55 6.06 5.97 10.47
N LEU A 56 5.94 4.88 11.22
CA LEU A 56 6.64 4.72 12.49
C LEU A 56 8.15 4.79 12.31
N ALA A 57 8.72 4.16 11.27
CA ALA A 57 10.14 4.25 10.97
C ALA A 57 10.58 5.70 10.69
N ARG A 58 9.77 6.47 9.95
CA ARG A 58 10.02 7.89 9.67
C ARG A 58 9.95 8.73 10.95
N GLN A 59 8.92 8.55 11.77
CA GLN A 59 8.74 9.29 13.02
C GLN A 59 9.87 9.01 14.02
N LEU A 60 10.30 7.76 14.17
CA LEU A 60 11.43 7.40 15.03
C LEU A 60 12.72 8.09 14.57
N HIS A 61 12.97 8.13 13.27
CA HIS A 61 14.13 8.84 12.72
C HIS A 61 14.04 10.35 12.94
N GLN A 62 12.88 10.96 12.73
CA GLN A 62 12.64 12.39 12.99
C GLN A 62 12.89 12.75 14.47
N ARG A 63 12.61 11.82 15.39
CA ARG A 63 12.91 11.95 16.83
C ARG A 63 14.39 11.68 17.18
N GLY A 64 15.26 11.46 16.19
CA GLY A 64 16.70 11.28 16.39
C GLY A 64 17.16 9.84 16.62
N MET A 65 16.27 8.85 16.57
CA MET A 65 16.67 7.44 16.72
C MET A 65 17.55 6.99 15.55
N GLN A 66 18.62 6.26 15.84
CA GLN A 66 19.52 5.76 14.80
C GLN A 66 18.83 4.70 13.94
N ARG A 67 19.04 4.75 12.62
CA ARG A 67 18.45 3.83 11.63
C ARG A 67 18.69 2.35 11.93
N ARG A 68 19.88 2.00 12.46
CA ARG A 68 20.22 0.63 12.89
C ARG A 68 19.35 0.17 14.06
N GLU A 69 19.05 1.09 14.98
CA GLU A 69 18.17 0.80 16.11
C GLU A 69 16.71 0.68 15.66
N ILE A 70 16.25 1.55 14.75
CA ILE A 70 14.93 1.45 14.11
C ILE A 70 14.78 0.10 13.39
N ALA A 71 15.80 -0.30 12.61
CA ALA A 71 15.83 -1.58 11.90
C ALA A 71 15.66 -2.77 12.85
N ARG A 72 16.38 -2.77 13.99
CA ARG A 72 16.21 -3.79 15.04
C ARG A 72 14.81 -3.74 15.66
N LYS A 73 14.34 -2.53 16.01
CA LYS A 73 13.07 -2.31 16.71
C LYS A 73 11.85 -2.74 15.89
N LEU A 74 11.90 -2.53 14.57
CA LEU A 74 10.81 -2.86 13.65
C LEU A 74 11.01 -4.20 12.92
N GLY A 75 12.10 -4.93 13.20
CA GLY A 75 12.42 -6.18 12.49
C GLY A 75 12.63 -5.98 10.98
N MET A 76 13.09 -4.80 10.56
CA MET A 76 13.29 -4.44 9.15
C MET A 76 14.77 -4.47 8.78
N PRO A 77 15.15 -4.89 7.56
CA PRO A 77 16.51 -4.70 7.07
C PRO A 77 16.88 -3.21 7.03
N LEU A 78 18.12 -2.87 7.39
CA LEU A 78 18.61 -1.48 7.38
C LEU A 78 18.42 -0.79 6.02
N ARG A 79 18.61 -1.53 4.92
CA ARG A 79 18.36 -1.05 3.55
C ARG A 79 16.92 -0.56 3.36
N ILE A 80 15.95 -1.29 3.93
CA ILE A 80 14.53 -0.94 3.85
C ILE A 80 14.25 0.31 4.69
N VAL A 81 14.76 0.39 5.92
CA VAL A 81 14.63 1.59 6.75
C VAL A 81 15.21 2.82 6.05
N ASN A 82 16.39 2.71 5.44
CA ASN A 82 16.99 3.79 4.65
C ASN A 82 16.07 4.23 3.50
N ASN A 83 15.45 3.29 2.80
CA ASN A 83 14.52 3.60 1.72
C ASN A 83 13.30 4.40 2.21
N TYR A 84 12.74 4.05 3.37
CA TYR A 84 11.56 4.73 3.89
C TYR A 84 11.87 6.11 4.47
N VAL A 85 12.99 6.23 5.19
CA VAL A 85 13.43 7.47 5.82
C VAL A 85 13.86 8.52 4.80
N TYR A 86 14.54 8.11 3.72
CA TYR A 86 15.03 9.04 2.69
C TYR A 86 14.15 9.10 1.44
N PHE A 87 12.96 8.51 1.47
CA PHE A 87 12.07 8.47 0.31
C PHE A 87 11.78 9.88 -0.23
N ASP A 88 11.34 10.80 0.64
CA ASP A 88 10.93 12.15 0.22
C ASP A 88 12.11 12.93 -0.38
N ARG A 89 13.33 12.76 0.15
CA ARG A 89 14.55 13.36 -0.42
C ARG A 89 14.88 12.86 -1.84
N ARG A 90 14.46 11.66 -2.21
CA ARG A 90 14.71 11.09 -3.55
C ARG A 90 13.64 11.45 -4.57
N VAL A 91 12.46 11.86 -4.12
CA VAL A 91 11.34 12.22 -5.01
C VAL A 91 11.28 13.73 -5.24
N SER A 92 11.83 14.53 -4.32
CA SER A 92 11.91 16.00 -4.44
C SER A 92 13.18 16.52 -5.13
N ALA A 93 14.03 15.63 -5.67
CA ALA A 93 15.24 15.97 -6.43
C ALA A 93 15.04 15.59 -7.90
#